data_AF-A0A1R3WZL8-F1
#
_entry.id   AF-A0A1R3WZL8-F1
#
_cell.length_a   1.000
_cell.length_b   1.000
_cell.length_c   1.000
_cell.angle_alpha   90.00
_cell.angle_beta   90.00
_cell.angle_gamma   90.00
#
_symmetry.space_group_name_H-M   'P 1'
#
loop_
_entity.id
_entity.type
_entity.pdbx_description
1 polymer ?
#
loop_
_entity_poly.entity_id
_entity_poly.type
_entity_poly.pdbx_seq_one_letter_code
_entity_poly.pdbx_strand_id
1 'polypeptide(L)' 'MSAAPDSDLRPVVAEVVRGTPTEEELAAAIVVVSEAYVREVAEATAPDDAPRSRWELSARGLRTPLNRAAGWNGFTG' A
#
# COMPACT_ATOMS: atom_id res chain seq x y z
N MET A 1 -21.56 -8.87 -9.31
CA MET A 1 -20.24 -8.72 -8.66
C MET A 1 -19.46 -7.72 -9.49
N SER A 2 -19.43 -6.45 -9.09
CA SER A 2 -18.69 -5.42 -9.81
C SER A 2 -17.26 -5.45 -9.30
N ALA A 3 -16.29 -5.75 -10.17
CA ALA A 3 -14.88 -5.55 -9.85
C ALA A 3 -14.69 -4.06 -9.55
N ALA A 4 -14.08 -3.74 -8.41
CA ALA A 4 -13.63 -2.37 -8.17
C ALA A 4 -12.61 -2.01 -9.27
N PRO A 5 -12.60 -0.76 -9.77
CA PRO A 5 -11.59 -0.36 -10.73
C PRO A 5 -10.19 -0.53 -10.12
N ASP A 6 -9.21 -0.97 -10.94
CA ASP A 6 -7.76 -0.99 -10.68
C ASP A 6 -7.22 0.45 -10.42
N SER A 7 -7.76 1.14 -9.43
CA SER A 7 -7.59 2.59 -9.26
C SER A 7 -6.23 3.01 -8.70
N ASP A 8 -5.35 2.06 -8.37
CA ASP A 8 -4.02 2.34 -7.82
C ASP A 8 -2.85 1.74 -8.61
N LEU A 9 -3.07 1.25 -9.83
CA LEU A 9 -1.97 0.85 -10.72
C LEU A 9 -1.26 2.07 -11.30
N ARG A 10 -0.59 2.85 -10.43
CA ARG A 10 0.46 3.74 -10.90
C ARG A 10 1.52 2.85 -11.56
N PRO A 11 2.00 3.19 -12.76
CA PRO A 11 3.07 2.43 -13.38
C PRO A 11 4.27 2.43 -12.42
N VAL A 12 4.85 1.25 -12.21
CA VAL A 12 6.12 1.11 -11.49
C VAL A 12 7.20 1.74 -12.37
N VAL A 13 7.76 2.86 -11.92
CA VAL A 13 8.81 3.60 -12.64
C VAL A 13 10.13 3.41 -11.90
N ALA A 14 11.13 2.91 -12.61
CA ALA A 14 12.52 2.89 -12.15
C ALA A 14 13.30 4.02 -12.85
N GLU A 15 14.06 4.81 -12.09
CA GLU A 15 14.85 5.93 -12.61
C GLU A 15 16.35 5.67 -12.38
N VAL A 16 17.15 5.89 -13.42
CA VAL A 16 18.61 5.87 -13.30
C VAL A 16 19.09 7.23 -12.78
N VAL A 17 19.38 7.31 -11.49
CA VAL A 17 19.81 8.55 -10.84
C VAL A 17 21.29 8.89 -11.13
N ARG A 18 22.11 7.87 -11.48
CA ARG A 18 23.54 8.05 -11.76
C ARG A 18 24.07 6.96 -12.69
N GLY A 19 25.05 7.33 -13.52
CA GLY A 19 25.72 6.44 -14.46
C GLY A 19 24.99 6.34 -15.80
N THR A 20 25.48 5.45 -16.66
CA THR A 20 24.91 5.15 -17.98
C THR A 20 24.95 3.63 -18.16
N PRO A 21 23.98 2.90 -17.58
CA PRO A 21 23.94 1.45 -17.71
C PRO A 21 23.72 1.06 -19.17
N THR A 22 24.23 -0.11 -19.55
CA THR A 22 23.96 -0.66 -20.87
C THR A 22 22.52 -1.17 -20.96
N GLU A 23 22.06 -1.45 -22.18
CA GLU A 23 20.73 -2.02 -22.42
C GLU A 23 20.60 -3.40 -21.76
N GLU A 24 21.68 -4.19 -21.78
CA GLU A 24 21.73 -5.51 -21.14
C GLU A 24 21.65 -5.42 -19.62
N GLU A 25 22.31 -4.43 -19.01
CA GLU A 25 22.26 -4.21 -17.56
C GLU A 25 20.86 -3.77 -17.13
N LEU A 26 20.22 -2.88 -17.88
CA LEU A 26 18.82 -2.48 -17.65
C LEU A 26 17.87 -3.68 -17.79
N ALA A 27 18.04 -4.49 -18.83
CA ALA A 27 17.24 -5.69 -19.03
C ALA A 27 17.42 -6.68 -17.87
N ALA A 28 18.66 -6.92 -17.43
CA ALA A 28 18.96 -7.78 -16.29
C ALA A 28 18.30 -7.27 -15.00
N ALA A 29 18.37 -5.96 -14.73
CA ALA A 29 17.72 -5.36 -13.57
C ALA A 29 16.20 -5.54 -13.59
N ILE A 30 15.56 -5.32 -14.75
CA ILE A 30 14.11 -5.52 -14.91
C ILE A 30 13.73 -6.98 -14.65
N VAL A 31 14.46 -7.95 -15.22
CA VAL A 31 14.19 -9.37 -15.03
C VAL A 31 14.29 -9.76 -13.56
N VAL A 32 15.39 -9.40 -12.89
CA VAL A 32 15.62 -9.75 -11.49
C VAL A 32 14.55 -9.15 -10.57
N VAL A 33 14.21 -7.88 -10.76
CA VAL A 33 13.18 -7.22 -9.94
C VAL A 33 11.80 -7.83 -10.21
N SER A 34 11.49 -8.14 -11.47
CA SER A 34 10.22 -8.77 -11.83
C SER A 34 10.08 -10.17 -11.22
N GLU A 35 11.12 -10.99 -11.26
CA GLU A 35 11.13 -12.31 -10.63
C GLU A 35 10.99 -12.22 -9.10
N ALA A 36 11.68 -11.26 -8.47
CA ALA A 36 11.55 -11.02 -7.04
C ALA A 36 10.12 -10.61 -6.66
N TYR A 37 9.51 -9.71 -7.43
CA TYR A 37 8.14 -9.26 -7.23
C TYR A 37 7.12 -10.40 -7.39
N VAL A 38 7.26 -11.22 -8.43
CA VAL A 38 6.38 -12.39 -8.64
C VAL A 38 6.43 -13.36 -7.46
N ARG A 39 7.63 -13.62 -6.92
CA ARG A 39 7.79 -14.45 -5.73
C ARG A 39 7.17 -13.82 -4.50
N GLU A 40 7.38 -12.53 -4.28
CA GLU A 40 6.78 -11.80 -3.15
C GLU A 40 5.25 -11.88 -3.18
N VAL A 41 4.65 -11.65 -4.35
CA VAL A 41 3.19 -11.78 -4.54
C VAL A 41 2.72 -13.21 -4.28
N ALA A 42 3.46 -14.22 -4.73
CA ALA A 42 3.11 -15.62 -4.50
C ALA A 42 3.19 -16.04 -3.03
N GLU A 43 4.09 -15.41 -2.26
CA GLU A 43 4.29 -15.66 -0.83
C GLU A 43 3.44 -14.74 0.06
N ALA A 44 2.74 -13.76 -0.51
CA ALA A 44 1.90 -12.84 0.21
C ALA A 44 0.77 -13.57 0.96
N THR A 45 0.69 -13.32 2.26
CA THR A 45 -0.37 -13.87 3.12
C THR A 45 -1.50 -12.86 3.39
N ALA A 46 -1.23 -11.58 3.15
CA ALA A 46 -2.23 -10.54 3.23
C ALA A 46 -3.14 -10.57 2.00
N PRO A 47 -4.46 -10.39 2.17
CA PRO A 47 -5.36 -10.21 1.02
C PRO A 47 -5.09 -8.88 0.32
N ASP A 48 -5.26 -8.85 -1.00
CA ASP A 48 -5.10 -7.64 -1.81
C ASP A 48 -6.10 -6.54 -1.40
N ASP A 49 -7.33 -6.94 -1.07
CA ASP A 49 -8.32 -6.09 -0.45
C ASP A 49 -8.28 -6.25 1.07
N ALA A 50 -8.01 -5.16 1.80
CA ALA A 50 -8.13 -5.19 3.24
C ALA A 50 -9.63 -5.24 3.62
N PRO A 51 -10.15 -6.37 4.14
CA PRO A 51 -11.53 -6.39 4.60
C PRO A 51 -11.67 -5.46 5.80
N ARG A 52 -12.88 -4.95 6.04
CA ARG A 52 -13.16 -4.17 7.25
C ARG A 52 -12.75 -4.98 8.47
N SER A 53 -11.88 -4.40 9.29
CA SER A 53 -11.38 -5.03 10.49
C SER A 53 -12.52 -5.33 11.48
N ARG A 54 -12.35 -6.36 12.32
CA ARG A 54 -13.32 -6.66 13.37
C ARG A 54 -13.53 -5.46 14.31
N TRP A 55 -12.50 -4.63 14.49
CA TRP A 55 -12.59 -3.37 15.23
C TRP A 55 -13.56 -2.38 14.54
N GLU A 56 -13.39 -2.12 13.25
CA GLU A 56 -14.30 -1.25 12.49
C GLU A 56 -15.75 -1.78 12.48
N LEU A 57 -15.93 -3.10 12.38
CA LEU A 57 -17.24 -3.74 12.40
C LEU A 57 -17.90 -3.70 13.78
N SER A 58 -17.11 -3.75 14.86
CA SER A 58 -17.61 -3.75 16.25
C SER A 58 -17.59 -2.37 16.91
N ALA A 59 -17.06 -1.35 16.22
CA ALA A 59 -17.10 0.05 16.65
C ALA A 59 -18.56 0.53 16.72
N ARG A 60 -19.24 0.26 17.83
CA ARG A 60 -20.60 0.72 18.09
C ARG A 60 -20.59 2.19 18.45
N GLY A 61 -20.57 3.11 17.49
CA GLY A 61 -20.84 4.53 17.71
C GLY A 61 -20.12 5.18 18.90
N LEU A 62 -18.96 4.66 19.31
CA LEU A 62 -18.27 5.11 20.50
C LEU A 62 -17.26 6.18 20.10
N ARG A 63 -17.73 7.41 20.31
CA ARG A 63 -17.00 8.67 20.43
C ARG A 63 -16.27 9.13 19.17
N THR A 64 -16.75 10.27 18.64
CA THR A 64 -16.02 11.14 17.73
C THR A 64 -14.52 11.09 18.04
N PRO A 65 -13.66 10.83 17.02
CA PRO A 65 -12.22 10.79 17.22
C PRO A 65 -11.75 12.05 17.96
N LEU A 66 -10.83 11.88 18.92
CA LEU A 66 -10.28 13.00 19.69
C LEU A 66 -9.73 14.06 18.71
N ASN A 67 -10.27 15.27 18.76
CA ASN A 67 -9.82 16.37 17.92
C ASN A 67 -8.41 16.81 18.34
N ARG A 68 -7.38 16.30 17.66
CA ARG A 68 -5.97 16.60 17.98
C ARG A 68 -5.61 18.08 17.81
N ALA A 69 -6.34 18.82 16.97
CA ALA A 69 -6.14 20.25 16.77
C ALA A 69 -6.66 21.09 17.94
N ALA A 70 -7.54 20.55 18.79
CA ALA A 70 -8.08 21.22 19.98
C ALA A 70 -7.15 21.12 21.21
N GLY A 71 -6.03 20.39 21.12
CA GLY A 71 -5.13 20.15 22.25
C GLY A 71 -5.72 19.26 23.34
N TRP A 72 -5.02 19.12 24.47
CA TRP A 72 -5.40 18.20 25.56
C TRP A 72 -6.54 18.74 26.46
N ASN A 73 -7.03 19.95 26.21
CA ASN A 73 -7.89 20.71 27.13
C ASN A 73 -9.39 20.47 26.95
N GLY A 74 -9.80 19.61 26.00
CA GLY A 74 -11.20 19.43 25.60
C GLY A 74 -11.87 18.13 26.05
N PHE A 75 -11.20 17.27 26.83
CA PHE A 75 -11.79 16.00 27.30
C PHE A 75 -12.58 16.20 28.60
N THR A 76 -13.91 16.18 28.52
CA THR A 76 -14.81 16.27 29.68
C THR A 76 -15.69 15.03 29.80
N GLY A 77 -15.10 13.82 29.82
CA GLY A 77 -15.82 12.57 30.10
C GLY A 77 -16.68 12.01 28.96
#